data_AF-B2JC62-F1
#
_entry.id   AF-B2JC62-F1
#
_cell.length_a   1.000
_cell.length_b   1.000
_cell.length_c   1.000
_cell.angle_alpha   90.00
_cell.angle_beta   90.00
_cell.angle_gamma   90.00
#
_symmetry.space_group_name_H-M   'P 1'
#
loop_
_entity.id
_entity.type
_entity.pdbx_description
1 polymer ?
#
loop_
_entity_poly.entity_id
_entity_poly.type
_entity_poly.pdbx_seq_one_letter_code
_entity_poly.pdbx_strand_id
1 'polypeptide(L)'
;MRNNATRASGRKPTVAYNAEAKAKVNIETKLNLIERFVKQCAVMSPPEGWSESKRSNSPPQSLRQFNRWTDTSFICSFLNVEKIEVQTIGNGTLERYAELRVRVQRALENIEKLKSKGGTLLEQSEATRRRAHKRALRQLDILERELVDLRRERFALIQERDELKNQLYALQKRFRDEVSKAVESKTAVKGAVVTRLK
;
A
#
# COMPACT_ATOMS: atom_id res chain seq x y z
N MET A 1 -30.60 62.03 -37.96
CA MET A 1 -29.27 62.47 -38.43
C MET A 1 -28.45 61.25 -38.79
N ARG A 2 -27.89 61.22 -40.00
CA ARG A 2 -27.26 60.04 -40.60
C ARG A 2 -25.85 59.83 -40.05
N ASN A 3 -25.53 58.55 -39.90
CA ASN A 3 -24.22 57.90 -39.79
C ASN A 3 -23.01 58.74 -40.21
N ASN A 4 -22.02 58.84 -39.31
CA ASN A 4 -20.61 58.93 -39.66
C ASN A 4 -19.85 57.84 -38.91
N ALA A 5 -20.06 56.59 -39.33
CA ALA A 5 -19.13 55.51 -39.04
C ALA A 5 -17.87 55.76 -39.87
N THR A 6 -16.86 56.37 -39.25
CA THR A 6 -15.52 56.46 -39.81
C THR A 6 -15.01 55.04 -40.04
N ARG A 7 -14.90 54.68 -41.33
CA ARG A 7 -14.15 53.52 -41.82
C ARG A 7 -12.68 53.71 -41.45
N ALA A 8 -12.31 53.35 -40.23
CA ALA A 8 -10.92 53.16 -39.86
C ALA A 8 -10.45 51.81 -40.41
N SER A 9 -9.39 51.87 -41.22
CA SER A 9 -8.61 50.78 -41.81
C SER A 9 -8.53 49.52 -40.94
N GLY A 10 -8.48 48.34 -41.57
CA GLY A 10 -8.49 46.99 -40.97
C GLY A 10 -7.33 46.63 -40.02
N ARG A 11 -7.03 47.49 -39.05
CA ARG A 11 -6.25 47.15 -37.85
C ARG A 11 -7.23 46.61 -36.83
N LYS A 12 -6.95 45.39 -36.33
CA LYS A 12 -7.73 44.80 -35.23
C LYS A 12 -7.81 45.82 -34.07
N PRO A 13 -8.97 46.01 -33.43
CA PRO A 13 -9.09 46.89 -32.27
C PRO A 13 -8.12 46.45 -31.16
N THR A 14 -7.59 47.40 -30.37
CA THR A 14 -6.69 47.13 -29.23
C THR A 14 -7.26 46.10 -28.25
N VAL A 15 -8.59 46.09 -28.09
CA VAL A 15 -9.34 45.11 -27.30
C VAL A 15 -9.14 43.67 -27.80
N ALA A 16 -9.10 43.47 -29.12
CA ALA A 16 -8.89 42.16 -29.73
C ALA A 16 -7.44 41.67 -29.51
N TYR A 17 -6.44 42.55 -29.61
CA TYR A 17 -5.05 42.20 -29.31
C TYR A 17 -4.85 41.82 -27.83
N ASN A 18 -5.47 42.56 -26.91
CA ASN A 18 -5.42 42.25 -25.49
C ASN A 18 -6.10 40.91 -25.16
N ALA A 19 -7.20 40.57 -25.86
CA ALA A 19 -7.86 39.28 -25.72
C ALA A 19 -6.98 38.13 -26.26
N GLU A 20 -6.27 38.34 -27.38
CA GLU A 20 -5.33 37.37 -27.93
C GLU A 20 -4.14 37.11 -27.00
N ALA A 21 -3.54 38.16 -26.42
CA ALA A 21 -2.45 38.04 -25.46
C ALA A 21 -2.88 37.29 -24.19
N LYS A 22 -4.06 37.60 -23.64
CA LYS A 22 -4.63 36.88 -22.49
C LYS A 22 -4.89 35.41 -22.80
N ALA A 23 -5.39 35.11 -24.00
CA ALA A 23 -5.62 33.73 -24.43
C ALA A 23 -4.31 32.94 -24.55
N LYS A 24 -3.24 33.57 -25.07
CA LYS A 24 -1.91 32.96 -25.13
C LYS A 24 -1.39 32.63 -23.73
N VAL A 25 -1.43 33.59 -22.81
CA VAL A 25 -1.02 33.40 -21.41
C VAL A 25 -1.82 32.27 -20.75
N ASN A 26 -3.14 32.24 -20.94
CA ASN A 26 -3.99 31.17 -20.40
C ASN A 26 -3.60 29.77 -20.93
N ILE A 27 -3.28 29.65 -22.23
CA ILE A 27 -2.80 28.40 -22.83
C ILE A 27 -1.45 28.00 -22.23
N GLU A 28 -0.50 28.93 -22.14
CA GLU A 28 0.83 28.70 -21.58
C GLU A 28 0.77 28.28 -20.10
N THR A 29 -0.09 28.91 -19.31
CA THR A 29 -0.31 28.56 -17.90
C THR A 29 -0.85 27.13 -17.76
N LYS A 30 -1.90 26.77 -18.52
CA LYS A 30 -2.43 25.39 -18.52
C LYS A 30 -1.38 24.37 -18.95
N LEU A 31 -0.61 24.69 -19.99
CA LEU A 31 0.45 23.82 -20.50
C LEU A 31 1.54 23.60 -19.45
N ASN A 32 1.98 24.67 -18.80
CA ASN A 32 3.03 24.62 -17.76
C ASN A 32 2.59 23.76 -16.57
N LEU A 33 1.32 23.88 -16.13
CA LEU A 33 0.76 23.01 -15.10
C LEU A 33 0.84 21.52 -15.48
N ILE A 34 0.46 21.19 -16.71
CA ILE A 34 0.51 19.80 -17.19
C ILE A 34 1.96 19.32 -17.31
N GLU A 35 2.86 20.11 -17.89
CA GLU A 35 4.27 19.74 -18.02
C GLU A 35 4.93 19.52 -16.66
N ARG A 36 4.61 20.36 -15.66
CA ARG A 36 5.07 20.17 -14.27
C ARG A 36 4.49 18.92 -13.64
N PHE A 37 3.19 18.67 -13.82
CA PHE A 37 2.53 17.44 -13.36
C PHE A 37 3.24 16.21 -13.92
N VAL A 38 3.46 16.16 -15.24
CA VAL A 38 4.16 15.04 -15.90
C VAL A 38 5.58 14.85 -15.36
N LYS A 39 6.34 15.94 -15.16
CA LYS A 39 7.68 15.87 -14.58
C LYS A 39 7.66 15.34 -13.15
N GLN A 40 6.74 15.81 -12.32
CA GLN A 40 6.60 15.36 -10.94
C GLN A 40 6.19 13.88 -10.89
N CYS A 41 5.30 13.44 -11.78
CA CYS A 41 4.91 12.04 -11.92
C CYS A 41 6.02 11.11 -12.43
N ALA A 42 7.12 11.67 -12.98
CA ALA A 42 8.30 10.88 -13.32
C ALA A 42 9.17 10.59 -12.08
N VAL A 43 9.11 11.45 -11.06
CA VAL A 43 9.87 11.32 -9.81
C VAL A 43 9.04 10.60 -8.74
N MET A 44 7.75 10.92 -8.66
CA MET A 44 6.80 10.36 -7.71
C MET A 44 5.71 9.60 -8.46
N SER A 45 5.20 8.50 -7.88
CA SER A 45 4.04 7.82 -8.48
C SER A 45 2.84 8.77 -8.51
N PRO A 46 2.05 8.80 -9.62
CA PRO A 46 0.86 9.63 -9.69
C PRO A 46 -0.17 9.20 -8.62
N PRO A 47 -1.01 10.11 -8.11
CA PRO A 47 -1.99 9.80 -7.06
C PRO A 47 -2.98 8.73 -7.50
N GLU A 48 -3.39 7.83 -6.61
CA GLU A 48 -4.42 6.83 -6.94
C GLU A 48 -5.72 7.51 -7.43
N GLY A 49 -6.33 6.94 -8.48
CA GLY A 49 -7.58 7.44 -9.05
C GLY A 49 -7.48 8.74 -9.86
N TRP A 50 -6.29 9.29 -10.10
CA TRP A 50 -6.12 10.56 -10.84
C TRP A 50 -6.68 10.53 -12.28
N SER A 51 -6.72 9.34 -12.89
CA SER A 51 -7.19 9.13 -14.25
C SER A 51 -8.68 8.84 -14.35
N GLU A 52 -9.41 8.82 -13.23
CA GLU A 52 -10.86 8.61 -13.21
C GLU A 52 -11.57 9.76 -13.91
N SER A 53 -12.04 9.49 -15.13
CA SER A 53 -12.63 10.46 -16.07
C SER A 53 -13.88 11.19 -15.57
N LYS A 54 -14.38 10.84 -14.39
CA LYS A 54 -15.57 11.44 -13.77
C LYS A 54 -15.25 12.68 -12.93
N ARG A 55 -13.98 12.92 -12.56
CA ARG A 55 -13.59 14.11 -11.79
C ARG A 55 -13.31 15.27 -12.75
N SER A 56 -14.11 16.34 -12.67
CA SER A 56 -13.91 17.60 -13.41
C SER A 56 -12.53 18.23 -13.19
N ASN A 57 -11.86 17.82 -12.12
CA ASN A 57 -10.62 18.40 -11.64
C ASN A 57 -9.39 17.62 -12.13
N SER A 58 -9.60 16.46 -12.76
CA SER A 58 -8.50 15.63 -13.27
C SER A 58 -7.71 16.32 -14.39
N PRO A 59 -6.42 15.97 -14.58
CA PRO A 59 -5.65 16.46 -15.71
C PRO A 59 -6.33 16.11 -17.04
N PRO A 60 -6.38 17.05 -18.00
CA PRO A 60 -7.04 16.79 -19.28
C PRO A 60 -6.32 15.66 -20.02
N GLN A 61 -7.11 14.76 -20.62
CA GLN A 61 -6.63 13.62 -21.41
C GLN A 61 -6.81 13.84 -22.92
N SER A 62 -7.48 14.93 -23.31
CA SER A 62 -7.73 15.26 -24.72
C SER A 62 -7.69 16.78 -24.93
N LEU A 63 -7.49 17.19 -26.19
CA LEU A 63 -7.53 18.61 -26.58
C LEU A 63 -8.86 19.29 -26.21
N ARG A 64 -9.98 18.55 -26.36
CA ARG A 64 -11.31 19.06 -26.00
C ARG A 64 -11.41 19.33 -24.51
N GLN A 65 -10.90 18.40 -23.68
CA GLN A 65 -10.84 18.61 -22.23
C GLN A 65 -9.91 19.76 -21.88
N PHE A 66 -8.71 19.84 -22.48
CA PHE A 66 -7.78 20.93 -22.25
C PHE A 66 -8.41 22.32 -22.50
N ASN A 67 -9.17 22.46 -23.59
CA ASN A 67 -9.86 23.70 -23.92
C ASN A 67 -10.93 24.06 -22.87
N ARG A 68 -11.66 23.06 -22.35
CA ARG A 68 -12.74 23.26 -21.37
C ARG A 68 -12.27 23.25 -19.92
N TRP A 69 -11.04 22.85 -19.67
CA TRP A 69 -10.50 22.65 -18.33
C TRP A 69 -10.34 23.98 -17.60
N THR A 70 -10.99 24.11 -16.45
CA THR A 70 -10.98 25.32 -15.62
C THR A 70 -10.57 25.04 -14.18
N ASP A 71 -10.89 23.85 -13.67
CA ASP A 71 -10.54 23.48 -12.30
C ASP A 71 -9.16 22.83 -12.23
N THR A 72 -8.18 23.60 -11.79
CA THR A 72 -6.78 23.20 -11.61
C THR A 72 -6.47 22.66 -10.22
N SER A 73 -7.45 22.63 -9.30
CA SER A 73 -7.26 22.32 -7.87
C SER A 73 -6.48 21.03 -7.63
N PHE A 74 -6.79 19.97 -8.39
CA PHE A 74 -6.11 18.69 -8.28
C PHE A 74 -4.61 18.78 -8.60
N ILE A 75 -4.26 19.36 -9.75
CA ILE A 75 -2.86 19.47 -10.18
C ILE A 75 -2.10 20.41 -9.24
N CYS A 76 -2.70 21.53 -8.86
CA CYS A 76 -2.10 22.48 -7.93
C CYS A 76 -1.83 21.82 -6.56
N SER A 77 -2.79 21.07 -6.03
CA SER A 77 -2.62 20.33 -4.76
C SER A 77 -1.51 19.28 -4.87
N PHE A 78 -1.45 18.52 -5.95
CA PHE A 78 -0.39 17.52 -6.16
C PHE A 78 1.00 18.15 -6.30
N LEU A 79 1.09 19.30 -6.96
CA LEU A 79 2.33 20.06 -7.12
C LEU A 79 2.69 20.90 -5.89
N ASN A 80 1.85 20.90 -4.85
CA ASN A 80 1.98 21.75 -3.67
C ASN A 80 2.14 23.24 -4.01
N VAL A 81 1.31 23.73 -4.93
CA VAL A 81 1.26 25.15 -5.33
C VAL A 81 -0.13 25.73 -5.10
N GLU A 82 -0.20 27.05 -4.96
CA GLU A 82 -1.48 27.76 -4.87
C GLU A 82 -2.35 27.50 -6.12
N LYS A 83 -3.67 27.54 -5.92
CA LYS A 83 -4.64 27.30 -6.98
C LYS A 83 -4.50 28.39 -8.04
N ILE A 84 -4.16 27.97 -9.27
CA ILE A 84 -4.02 28.88 -10.41
C ILE A 84 -5.34 28.95 -11.17
N GLU A 85 -5.92 30.13 -11.30
CA GLU A 85 -7.13 30.33 -12.08
C GLU A 85 -6.84 30.30 -13.59
N VAL A 86 -7.61 29.48 -14.31
CA VAL A 86 -7.53 29.37 -15.77
C VAL A 86 -8.93 29.41 -16.37
N GLN A 87 -9.02 29.93 -17.59
CA GLN A 87 -10.30 30.12 -18.29
C GLN A 87 -10.48 29.11 -19.42
N THR A 88 -11.72 28.94 -19.88
CA THR A 88 -11.99 28.15 -21.08
C THR A 88 -11.34 28.79 -22.31
N ILE A 89 -10.86 27.95 -23.22
CA ILE A 89 -10.27 28.37 -24.48
C ILE A 89 -11.32 28.19 -25.56
N GLY A 90 -11.66 29.28 -26.27
CA GLY A 90 -12.61 29.23 -27.38
C GLY A 90 -12.12 28.35 -28.53
N ASN A 91 -13.07 27.75 -29.26
CA ASN A 91 -12.77 26.93 -30.44
C ASN A 91 -11.88 27.68 -31.44
N GLY A 92 -10.90 27.00 -32.03
CA GLY A 92 -9.94 27.58 -32.97
C GLY A 92 -8.89 28.52 -32.36
N THR A 93 -8.97 28.89 -31.07
CA THR A 93 -7.99 29.78 -30.43
C THR A 93 -6.63 29.12 -30.28
N LEU A 94 -6.61 27.84 -29.93
CA LEU A 94 -5.37 27.05 -29.87
C LEU A 94 -4.75 26.84 -31.26
N GLU A 95 -5.57 26.76 -32.31
CA GLU A 95 -5.09 26.55 -33.69
C GLU A 95 -4.32 27.75 -34.24
N ARG A 96 -4.63 28.96 -33.76
CA ARG A 96 -3.88 30.19 -34.09
C ARG A 96 -2.45 30.18 -33.52
N TYR A 97 -2.14 29.29 -32.57
CA TYR A 97 -0.83 29.15 -31.94
C TYR A 97 -0.26 27.75 -32.19
N ALA A 98 0.23 27.51 -33.41
CA ALA A 98 0.69 26.18 -33.86
C ALA A 98 1.74 25.54 -32.92
N GLU A 99 2.73 26.32 -32.47
CA GLU A 99 3.78 25.82 -31.57
C GLU A 99 3.21 25.37 -30.22
N LEU A 100 2.30 26.17 -29.63
CA LEU A 100 1.64 25.82 -28.37
C LEU A 100 0.76 24.59 -28.54
N ARG A 101 0.05 24.47 -29.67
CA ARG A 101 -0.76 23.29 -29.98
C ARG A 101 0.09 22.01 -29.99
N VAL A 102 1.24 22.03 -30.66
CA VAL A 102 2.16 20.87 -30.69
C VAL A 102 2.63 20.51 -29.28
N ARG A 103 3.00 21.51 -28.47
CA ARG A 103 3.40 21.26 -27.08
C ARG A 103 2.27 20.69 -26.23
N VAL A 104 1.05 21.21 -26.37
CA VAL A 104 -0.14 20.67 -25.69
C VAL A 104 -0.39 19.23 -26.09
N GLN A 105 -0.35 18.89 -27.38
CA GLN A 105 -0.51 17.51 -27.85
C GLN A 105 0.52 16.57 -27.22
N ARG A 106 1.81 16.94 -27.25
CA ARG A 106 2.88 16.16 -26.61
C ARG A 106 2.66 16.00 -25.11
N ALA A 107 2.21 17.05 -24.43
CA ALA A 107 1.93 17.02 -23.00
C ALA A 107 0.77 16.07 -22.66
N LEU A 108 -0.29 16.06 -23.48
CA LEU A 108 -1.42 15.14 -23.35
C LEU A 108 -1.03 13.69 -23.64
N GLU A 109 -0.23 13.44 -24.67
CA GLU A 109 0.33 12.10 -24.95
C GLU A 109 1.17 11.57 -23.77
N ASN A 110 1.92 12.44 -23.10
CA ASN A 110 2.67 12.05 -21.92
C ASN A 110 1.77 11.71 -20.73
N ILE A 111 0.64 12.41 -20.56
CA ILE A 111 -0.41 12.05 -19.60
C ILE A 111 -0.94 10.64 -19.91
N GLU A 112 -1.24 10.33 -21.18
CA GLU A 112 -1.71 9.00 -21.57
C GLU A 112 -0.68 7.91 -21.29
N LYS A 113 0.61 8.18 -21.57
CA LYS A 113 1.71 7.26 -21.24
C LYS A 113 1.78 7.00 -19.74
N LEU A 114 1.63 8.02 -18.89
CA LEU A 114 1.61 7.85 -17.43
C LEU A 114 0.44 6.96 -16.99
N LYS A 115 -0.73 7.10 -17.61
CA LYS A 115 -1.89 6.24 -17.34
C LYS A 115 -1.61 4.77 -17.66
N SER A 116 -1.01 4.50 -18.83
CA SER A 116 -0.68 3.14 -19.27
C SER A 116 0.37 2.46 -18.38
N LYS A 117 1.38 3.22 -17.92
CA LYS A 117 2.41 2.72 -17.00
C LYS A 117 1.88 2.49 -15.59
N GLY A 118 0.95 3.32 -15.13
CA GLY A 118 0.32 3.18 -13.81
C GLY A 118 -0.45 1.87 -13.67
N GLY A 119 -1.27 1.51 -14.67
CA GLY A 119 -2.10 0.29 -14.61
C GLY A 119 -1.28 -1.01 -14.53
N THR A 120 -0.21 -1.11 -15.32
CA THR A 120 0.63 -2.31 -15.38
C THR A 120 1.44 -2.55 -14.11
N LEU A 121 1.98 -1.49 -13.49
CA LEU A 121 2.73 -1.59 -12.24
C LEU A 121 1.83 -1.90 -11.04
N LEU A 122 0.62 -1.31 -10.98
CA LEU A 122 -0.34 -1.55 -9.90
C LEU A 122 -0.88 -2.98 -9.92
N GLU A 123 -1.25 -3.52 -11.09
CA GLU A 123 -1.75 -4.89 -11.22
C GLU A 123 -0.68 -5.93 -10.87
N GLN A 124 0.57 -5.73 -11.29
CA GLN A 124 1.69 -6.59 -10.92
C GLN A 124 1.97 -6.54 -9.41
N SER A 125 1.92 -5.34 -8.81
CA SER A 125 2.10 -5.15 -7.36
C SER A 125 0.98 -5.82 -6.56
N GLU A 126 -0.27 -5.72 -6.98
CA GLU A 126 -1.39 -6.31 -6.27
C GLU A 126 -1.40 -7.85 -6.39
N ALA A 127 -1.15 -8.39 -7.58
CA ALA A 127 -1.02 -9.83 -7.77
C ALA A 127 0.12 -10.42 -6.92
N THR A 128 1.23 -9.69 -6.80
CA THR A 128 2.38 -10.09 -5.96
C THR A 128 2.01 -10.05 -4.47
N ARG A 129 1.32 -9.00 -4.01
CA ARG A 129 0.81 -8.89 -2.63
C ARG A 129 -0.17 -10.01 -2.29
N ARG A 130 -1.11 -10.34 -3.18
CA ARG A 130 -2.05 -11.47 -2.98
C ARG A 130 -1.33 -12.81 -2.87
N ARG A 131 -0.31 -13.06 -3.70
CA ARG A 131 0.51 -14.29 -3.61
C ARG A 131 1.30 -14.35 -2.30
N ALA A 132 1.92 -13.24 -1.88
CA ALA A 132 2.66 -13.16 -0.63
C ALA A 132 1.74 -13.41 0.58
N HIS A 133 0.56 -12.80 0.59
CA HIS A 133 -0.44 -13.02 1.63
C HIS A 133 -0.89 -14.48 1.70
N LYS A 134 -1.17 -15.11 0.55
CA LYS A 134 -1.52 -16.54 0.50
C LYS A 134 -0.41 -17.45 1.01
N ARG A 135 0.86 -17.12 0.74
CA ARG A 135 2.02 -17.84 1.29
C ARG A 135 2.12 -17.67 2.81
N ALA A 136 1.91 -16.45 3.32
CA ALA A 136 1.92 -16.17 4.75
C ALA A 136 0.82 -16.95 5.49
N LEU A 137 -0.40 -17.00 4.95
CA LEU A 137 -1.49 -17.79 5.53
C LEU A 137 -1.16 -19.28 5.58
N ARG A 138 -0.58 -19.85 4.52
CA ARG A 138 -0.13 -21.25 4.53
C ARG A 138 0.95 -21.51 5.57
N GLN A 139 1.89 -20.58 5.73
CA GLN A 139 2.93 -20.72 6.75
C GLN A 139 2.32 -20.67 8.16
N LEU A 140 1.32 -19.81 8.37
CA LEU A 140 0.59 -19.72 9.63
C LEU A 140 -0.12 -21.05 9.94
N ASP A 141 -0.85 -21.62 8.98
CA ASP A 141 -1.50 -22.93 9.14
C ASP A 141 -0.51 -24.05 9.52
N ILE A 142 0.70 -24.03 8.94
CA ILE A 142 1.76 -25.01 9.27
C ILE A 142 2.22 -24.81 10.71
N LEU A 143 2.55 -23.58 11.10
CA LEU A 143 3.02 -23.26 12.45
C LEU A 143 1.96 -23.57 13.52
N GLU A 144 0.67 -23.37 13.22
CA GLU A 144 -0.40 -23.75 14.14
C GLU A 144 -0.49 -25.26 14.37
N ARG A 145 -0.30 -26.07 13.31
CA ARG A 145 -0.26 -27.53 13.44
C ARG A 145 0.95 -27.98 14.25
N GLU A 146 2.14 -27.46 13.94
CA GLU A 146 3.36 -27.75 14.68
C GLU A 146 3.22 -27.40 16.17
N LEU A 147 2.58 -26.28 16.49
CA LEU A 147 2.31 -25.87 17.86
C LEU A 147 1.39 -26.86 18.58
N VAL A 148 0.34 -27.34 17.91
CA VAL A 148 -0.56 -28.37 18.46
C VAL A 148 0.20 -29.68 18.72
N ASP A 149 1.05 -30.10 17.78
CA ASP A 149 1.83 -31.34 17.91
C ASP A 149 2.84 -31.24 19.06
N LEU A 150 3.59 -30.13 19.17
CA LEU A 150 4.49 -29.87 20.30
C LEU A 150 3.76 -29.84 21.64
N ARG A 151 2.52 -29.33 21.69
CA ARG A 151 1.70 -29.38 22.91
C ARG A 151 1.33 -30.81 23.30
N ARG A 152 1.02 -31.67 22.33
CA ARG A 152 0.71 -33.09 22.55
C ARG A 152 1.94 -33.84 23.03
N GLU A 153 3.08 -33.65 22.38
CA GLU A 153 4.36 -34.25 22.80
C GLU A 153 4.74 -33.84 24.21
N ARG A 154 4.64 -32.54 24.52
CA ARG A 154 4.88 -32.04 25.88
C ARG A 154 3.97 -32.69 26.92
N PHE A 155 2.70 -32.90 26.59
CA PHE A 155 1.76 -33.56 27.51
C PHE A 155 2.12 -35.02 27.72
N ALA A 156 2.46 -35.76 26.66
CA ALA A 156 2.90 -37.14 26.74
C ALA A 156 4.17 -37.29 27.61
N LEU A 157 5.17 -36.42 27.40
CA LEU A 157 6.39 -36.40 28.21
C LEU A 157 6.13 -36.10 29.69
N ILE A 158 5.15 -35.24 29.99
CA ILE A 158 4.72 -34.96 31.37
C ILE A 158 4.10 -36.21 32.00
N GLN A 159 3.24 -36.92 31.27
CA GLN A 159 2.63 -38.17 31.74
C GLN A 159 3.68 -39.25 32.01
N GLU A 160 4.60 -39.48 31.06
CA GLU A 160 5.68 -40.45 31.20
C GLU A 160 6.57 -40.13 32.40
N ARG A 161 6.94 -38.85 32.58
CA ARG A 161 7.69 -38.40 33.76
C ARG A 161 6.95 -38.72 35.06
N ASP A 162 5.64 -38.50 35.11
CA ASP A 162 4.85 -38.70 36.32
C ASP A 162 4.64 -40.19 36.62
N GLU A 163 4.50 -41.04 35.60
CA GLU A 163 4.51 -42.50 35.72
C GLU A 163 5.85 -43.02 36.26
N LEU A 164 6.96 -42.56 35.69
CA LEU A 164 8.30 -42.94 36.15
C LEU A 164 8.55 -42.51 37.60
N LYS A 165 8.10 -41.31 38.00
CA LYS A 165 8.16 -40.86 39.40
C LYS A 165 7.39 -41.80 40.31
N ASN A 166 6.17 -42.18 39.94
CA ASN A 166 5.33 -43.09 40.74
C ASN A 166 5.97 -44.48 40.87
N GLN A 167 6.54 -45.01 39.79
CA GLN A 167 7.29 -46.27 39.82
C GLN A 167 8.52 -46.19 40.74
N LEU A 168 9.26 -45.09 40.67
CA LEU A 168 10.44 -44.85 41.51
C LEU A 168 10.05 -44.76 42.99
N TYR A 169 8.97 -44.05 43.33
CA TYR A 169 8.43 -44.01 44.70
C TYR A 169 8.01 -45.38 45.20
N ALA A 170 7.35 -46.19 44.37
CA ALA A 170 6.94 -47.55 44.73
C ALA A 170 8.16 -48.46 44.97
N LEU A 171 9.18 -48.38 44.13
CA LEU A 171 10.46 -49.10 44.29
C LEU A 171 11.17 -48.70 45.58
N GLN A 172 11.28 -47.40 45.86
CA GLN A 172 11.88 -46.90 47.10
C GLN A 172 11.13 -47.35 48.35
N LYS A 173 9.81 -47.47 48.27
CA LYS A 173 8.99 -48.01 49.36
C LYS A 173 9.26 -49.49 49.58
N ARG A 174 9.19 -50.31 48.51
CA ARG A 174 9.48 -51.76 48.58
C ARG A 174 10.88 -52.04 49.12
N PHE A 175 11.88 -51.30 48.62
CA PHE A 175 13.26 -51.43 49.10
C PHE A 175 13.38 -51.12 50.60
N ARG A 176 12.74 -50.05 51.08
CA ARG A 176 12.71 -49.73 52.52
C ARG A 176 12.03 -50.84 53.33
N ASP A 177 10.89 -51.34 52.86
CA ASP A 177 10.14 -52.41 53.54
C ASP A 177 10.97 -53.71 53.62
N GLU A 178 11.66 -54.08 52.54
CA GLU A 178 12.54 -55.25 52.48
C GLU A 178 13.76 -55.10 53.40
N VAL A 179 14.41 -53.93 53.40
CA VAL A 179 15.54 -53.64 54.30
C VAL A 179 15.09 -53.70 55.76
N SER A 180 13.94 -53.11 56.11
CA SER A 180 13.38 -53.18 57.47
C SER A 180 13.12 -54.63 57.90
N LYS A 181 12.47 -55.44 57.06
CA LYS A 181 12.25 -56.88 57.33
C LYS A 181 13.57 -57.65 57.50
N ALA A 182 14.59 -57.35 56.70
CA ALA A 182 15.91 -57.97 56.80
C ALA A 182 16.64 -57.57 58.10
N VAL A 183 16.42 -56.36 58.60
CA VAL A 183 16.96 -55.91 59.90
C VAL A 183 16.22 -56.59 61.06
N GLU A 184 14.89 -56.63 61.02
CA GLU A 184 14.05 -57.27 62.05
C GLU A 184 14.29 -58.78 62.18
N SER A 185 14.44 -59.48 61.06
CA SER A 185 14.78 -60.91 61.07
C SER A 185 16.16 -61.20 61.67
N LYS A 186 17.14 -60.30 61.49
CA LYS A 186 18.48 -60.42 62.12
C LYS A 186 18.48 -60.10 63.61
N THR A 187 17.63 -59.18 64.08
CA THR A 187 17.50 -58.89 65.52
C THR A 187 16.74 -59.99 66.26
N ALA A 188 15.71 -60.59 65.66
CA ALA A 188 14.98 -61.73 66.23
C ALA A 188 15.88 -62.96 66.46
N VAL A 189 16.80 -63.25 65.53
CA VAL A 189 17.76 -64.36 65.65
C VAL A 189 18.79 -64.13 66.77
N LYS A 190 19.12 -62.87 67.09
CA LYS A 190 20.06 -62.53 68.19
C LYS A 190 19.39 -62.43 69.56
N GLY A 191 18.07 -62.25 69.63
CA GLY A 191 17.31 -62.18 70.89
C GLY A 191 16.88 -63.52 71.48
N ALA A 192 16.99 -64.62 70.73
CA ALA A 192 16.46 -65.94 71.11
C ALA A 192 17.36 -66.79 72.04
N VAL A 193 18.52 -66.29 72.50
CA VAL A 193 19.45 -67.04 73.37
C VAL A 193 19.70 -66.31 74.69
N VAL A 194 18.67 -66.16 75.51
CA VAL A 194 18.83 -66.02 76.97
C VAL A 194 17.71 -66.78 77.68
N THR A 195 17.67 -68.10 77.52
CA THR A 195 17.00 -68.97 78.49
C THR A 195 17.95 -69.18 79.67
N ARG A 196 17.61 -68.54 80.81
CA ARG A 196 18.19 -68.84 82.13
C ARG A 196 18.08 -70.34 82.38
N LEU A 197 19.22 -71.00 82.54
CA LEU A 197 19.29 -72.27 83.27
C LEU A 197 19.53 -71.93 84.76
N LYS A 198 18.78 -72.63 85.62
CA LYS A 198 18.69 -72.43 87.07
C LYS A 198 20.03 -72.59 87.78
#